data_AF-A0A947FKF9-F1
#
_entry.id   AF-A0A947FKF9-F1
#
_cell.length_a   1.000
_cell.length_b   1.000
_cell.length_c   1.000
_cell.angle_alpha   90.00
_cell.angle_beta   90.00
_cell.angle_gamma   90.00
#
_symmetry.space_group_name_H-M   'P 1'
#
loop_
_entity.id
_entity.type
_entity.pdbx_description
1 polymer ?
#
loop_
_entity_poly.entity_id
_entity_poly.type
_entity_poly.pdbx_seq_one_letter_code
_entity_poly.pdbx_strand_id
1 'polypeptide(L)' 'KGLVEPGYRMMANVGTHGGQEVPHLHVHIFGGQFLGPMIAR' A
#
# COMPACT_ATOMS: atom_id res chain seq x y z
N LYS A 1 -7.27 3.02 -18.40
CA LYS A 1 -6.08 3.61 -17.75
C LYS A 1 -5.62 2.63 -16.68
N GLY A 2 -4.54 1.90 -16.93
CA GLY A 2 -4.04 0.89 -15.99
C GLY A 2 -3.23 1.53 -14.87
N LEU A 3 -3.02 0.80 -13.77
CA LEU A 3 -2.17 1.24 -12.66
C LEU A 3 -0.67 1.07 -12.95
N VAL A 4 -0.30 0.36 -14.03
CA VAL A 4 1.09 0.01 -14.36
C VAL A 4 1.95 1.25 -14.63
N GLU A 5 1.47 2.15 -15.50
CA GLU A 5 2.08 3.46 -15.76
C GLU A 5 1.18 4.55 -15.14
N PRO A 6 1.72 5.54 -14.41
CA PRO A 6 3.14 5.80 -14.10
C PRO A 6 3.68 5.00 -12.90
N GLY A 7 2.89 4.10 -12.32
CA GLY A 7 3.27 3.26 -11.20
C GLY A 7 2.20 3.16 -10.12
N TYR A 8 2.42 2.23 -9.19
CA TYR A 8 1.55 1.93 -8.07
C TYR A 8 2.38 1.50 -6.86
N ARG A 9 1.75 1.46 -5.68
CA ARG A 9 2.32 0.94 -4.44
C ARG A 9 1.54 -0.28 -3.98
N MET A 10 2.26 -1.33 -3.58
CA MET A 10 1.71 -2.50 -2.91
C MET A 10 2.13 -2.48 -1.44
N MET A 11 1.21 -2.77 -0.53
CA MET A 11 1.45 -2.76 0.92
C MET A 11 0.73 -3.93 1.59
N ALA A 12 1.42 -4.61 2.50
CA ALA A 12 0.83 -5.61 3.38
C ALA A 12 1.06 -5.17 4.82
N ASN A 13 -0.02 -5.10 5.60
CA ASN A 13 0.01 -4.78 7.01
C ASN A 13 0.01 -6.08 7.82
N VAL A 14 1.02 -6.28 8.68
CA VAL A 14 1.20 -7.52 9.44
C VAL A 14 1.30 -7.21 10.93
N GLY A 15 0.46 -7.86 11.72
CA GLY A 15 0.41 -7.73 13.17
C GLY A 15 -0.02 -6.34 13.66
N THR A 16 -0.01 -6.16 14.98
CA THR A 16 -0.51 -4.95 15.65
C THR A 16 0.25 -3.70 15.23
N HIS A 17 1.58 -3.77 15.16
CA HIS A 17 2.40 -2.61 14.78
C HIS A 17 2.28 -2.25 13.30
N GLY A 18 1.84 -3.19 12.45
CA GLY A 18 1.51 -2.93 11.06
C GLY A 18 0.08 -2.41 10.86
N GLY A 19 -0.76 -2.38 11.89
CA GLY A 19 -2.18 -2.00 11.76
C GLY A 19 -3.03 -3.06 11.05
N GLN A 20 -2.73 -4.35 11.24
CA GLN A 20 -3.52 -5.43 10.64
C GLN A 20 -4.88 -5.58 11.35
N GLU A 21 -5.97 -5.33 10.63
CA GLU A 21 -7.34 -5.53 11.16
C GLU A 21 -7.92 -6.90 10.79
N VAL A 22 -7.65 -7.38 9.57
CA VAL A 22 -8.17 -8.66 9.08
C VAL A 22 -7.07 -9.73 9.13
N PRO A 23 -7.26 -10.83 9.90
CA PRO A 23 -6.19 -11.77 10.24
C PRO A 23 -5.93 -12.82 9.15
N HIS A 24 -5.83 -12.39 7.90
CA HIS A 24 -5.28 -13.18 6.80
C HIS A 24 -4.38 -12.30 5.93
N LEU A 25 -3.44 -12.92 5.21
CA LEU A 25 -2.56 -12.20 4.29
C LEU A 25 -3.38 -11.56 3.17
N HIS A 26 -3.32 -10.25 3.08
CA HIS A 26 -3.87 -9.47 1.98
C HIS A 26 -2.93 -8.32 1.66
N VAL A 27 -3.13 -7.73 0.48
CA VAL A 27 -2.29 -6.68 -0.06
C VAL A 27 -3.18 -5.53 -0.53
N HIS A 28 -2.82 -4.32 -0.15
CA HIS A 28 -3.44 -3.10 -0.67
C HIS A 28 -2.64 -2.63 -1.89
N ILE A 29 -3.34 -2.27 -2.96
CA ILE A 29 -2.76 -1.67 -4.15
C ILE A 29 -3.27 -0.22 -4.26
N PHE A 30 -2.35 0.73 -4.19
CA PHE A 30 -2.64 2.16 -4.29
C PHE A 30 -2.05 2.72 -5.58
N GLY A 31 -2.75 3.62 -6.25
CA GLY A 31 -2.22 4.34 -7.41
C GLY A 31 -3.22 5.34 -7.99
N GLY A 32 -2.93 5.83 -9.20
CA GLY A 32 -3.73 6.87 -9.87
C GLY A 32 -3.21 8.30 -9.66
N GLN A 33 -2.20 8.50 -8.81
CA GLN A 33 -1.49 9.77 -8.59
C GLN A 33 -0.14 9.54 -7.90
N PHE A 34 0.71 10.57 -7.81
CA PHE A 34 1.94 10.53 -7.01
C PHE A 34 1.60 10.43 -5.52
N LEU A 35 2.01 9.33 -4.86
CA LEU A 35 1.62 9.01 -3.48
C LEU A 35 2.59 9.57 -2.41
N GLY A 36 3.68 10.25 -2.80
CA GLY A 36 4.71 10.71 -1.88
C GLY A 36 5.48 9.57 -1.18
N PRO A 37 6.41 9.88 -0.25
CA PRO A 37 7.10 8.87 0.54
C PRO A 37 6.14 8.14 1.51
N MET A 38 6.44 6.88 1.84
CA MET A 38 5.63 6.09 2.79
C MET A 38 5.85 6.52 4.25
N ILE A 39 7.09 6.89 4.58
CA ILE A 39 7.47 7.50 5.84
C ILE A 39 8.19 8.80 5.49
N ALA A 40 7.63 9.92 5.93
CA ALA A 40 8.27 11.22 5.84
C ALA A 40 9.02 11.50 7.16
N ARG A 41 10.05 12.35 7.09
CA ARG A 41 10.75 12.86 8.27
C ARG A 41 9.86 13.81 9.06
#